data_AF-A0A7W0F7U6-F1
#
_entry.id   AF-A0A7W0F7U6-F1
#
_cell.length_a   1.000
_cell.length_b   1.000
_cell.length_c   1.000
_cell.angle_alpha   90.00
_cell.angle_beta   90.00
_cell.angle_gamma   90.00
#
_symmetry.space_group_name_H-M   'P 1'
#
loop_
_entity.id
_entity.type
_entity.pdbx_description
1 polymer ?
#
loop_
_entity_poly.entity_id
_entity_poly.type
_entity_poly.pdbx_seq_one_letter_code
_entity_poly.pdbx_strand_id
1 'polypeptide(L)' 'NILEKCEPIYEEVSGWKENTGGAKSFEKLPSAAQAYIKEIERMLNVKVRIISSGQKRDELIMRGEIF' A
#
# COMPACT_ATOMS: atom_id res chain seq x y z
N ASN A 1 12.71 26.92 9.06
CA ASN A 1 12.94 25.69 8.26
C ASN A 1 12.02 25.76 7.03
N ILE A 2 12.48 25.47 5.80
CA ILE A 2 11.67 25.72 4.59
C ILE A 2 10.37 24.90 4.53
N LEU A 3 10.36 23.73 5.17
CA LEU A 3 9.21 22.83 5.19
C LEU A 3 8.08 23.31 6.12
N GLU A 4 8.34 24.23 7.05
CA GLU A 4 7.34 24.71 8.04
C GLU A 4 6.19 25.49 7.40
N LYS A 5 6.39 26.04 6.20
CA LYS A 5 5.38 26.84 5.48
C LYS A 5 4.70 26.06 4.34
N CYS A 6 5.08 24.80 4.13
CA CYS A 6 4.48 23.99 3.08
C CYS A 6 3.08 23.55 3.49
N GLU A 7 2.11 23.73 2.60
CA GLU A 7 0.78 23.16 2.74
C GLU A 7 0.70 21.85 1.93
N PRO A 8 0.29 20.74 2.53
CA PRO A 8 0.13 19.48 1.81
C PRO A 8 -1.06 19.57 0.84
N ILE A 9 -0.83 19.14 -0.39
CA ILE A 9 -1.88 18.96 -1.39
C ILE A 9 -2.27 17.49 -1.37
N TYR A 10 -3.48 17.20 -0.92
CA TYR A 10 -3.97 15.83 -0.77
C TYR A 10 -4.76 15.36 -1.99
N GLU A 11 -4.70 14.05 -2.22
CA GLU A 11 -5.61 13.33 -3.09
C GLU A 11 -6.44 12.37 -2.22
N GLU A 12 -7.76 12.37 -2.43
CA GLU A 12 -8.67 11.50 -1.69
C GLU A 12 -8.90 10.19 -2.44
N VAL A 13 -8.88 9.08 -1.70
CA VAL A 13 -9.16 7.74 -2.22
C VAL A 13 -10.20 7.03 -1.35
N SER A 14 -10.85 6.02 -1.90
CA SER A 14 -11.76 5.18 -1.12
C SER A 14 -11.00 4.38 -0.05
N GLY A 15 -11.45 4.48 1.19
CA GLY A 15 -10.99 3.62 2.29
C GLY A 15 -11.62 2.23 2.26
N TRP A 16 -11.22 1.39 3.21
CA TRP A 16 -11.78 0.05 3.45
C TRP A 16 -12.04 -0.17 4.94
N LYS A 17 -13.01 -1.03 5.26
CA LYS A 17 -13.30 -1.45 6.65
C LYS A 17 -12.95 -2.92 6.89
N GLU A 18 -12.76 -3.66 5.81
CA GLU A 18 -12.42 -5.06 5.79
C GLU A 18 -11.00 -5.28 6.32
N ASN A 19 -10.80 -6.40 6.99
CA ASN A 19 -9.50 -6.73 7.59
C ASN A 19 -8.46 -7.06 6.50
N THR A 20 -7.30 -6.43 6.56
CA THR A 20 -6.12 -6.75 5.73
C THR A 20 -5.16 -7.72 6.41
N GLY A 21 -5.35 -7.93 7.71
CA GLY A 21 -4.56 -8.76 8.62
C GLY A 21 -4.37 -10.18 8.10
N GLY A 22 -3.10 -10.57 7.91
CA GLY A 22 -2.73 -11.91 7.50
C GLY A 22 -2.97 -12.25 6.03
N ALA A 23 -3.29 -11.27 5.18
CA ALA A 23 -3.36 -11.47 3.74
C ALA A 23 -1.99 -11.89 3.19
N LYS A 24 -1.93 -13.03 2.47
CA LYS A 24 -0.69 -13.57 1.89
C LYS A 24 -0.57 -13.40 0.37
N SER A 25 -1.58 -12.80 -0.26
CA SER A 25 -1.52 -12.41 -1.67
C SER A 25 -2.23 -11.08 -1.89
N PHE A 26 -1.89 -10.38 -2.97
CA PHE A 26 -2.41 -9.04 -3.25
C PHE A 26 -3.93 -9.06 -3.51
N GLU A 27 -4.42 -10.13 -4.14
CA GLU A 27 -5.83 -10.33 -4.50
C GLU A 27 -6.71 -10.60 -3.26
N LYS A 28 -6.10 -10.99 -2.14
CA LYS A 28 -6.79 -11.18 -0.85
C LYS A 28 -7.00 -9.89 -0.08
N LEU A 29 -6.38 -8.79 -0.52
CA LEU A 29 -6.65 -7.47 0.05
C LEU A 29 -8.02 -6.96 -0.42
N PRO A 30 -8.69 -6.10 0.39
CA PRO A 30 -9.88 -5.38 -0.06
C PRO A 30 -9.60 -4.59 -1.34
N SER A 31 -10.58 -4.52 -2.25
CA SER A 31 -10.40 -3.85 -3.55
C SER A 31 -9.94 -2.40 -3.42
N ALA A 32 -10.44 -1.68 -2.41
CA ALA A 32 -10.01 -0.31 -2.12
C ALA A 32 -8.55 -0.22 -1.62
N ALA A 33 -8.08 -1.21 -0.83
CA ALA A 33 -6.68 -1.30 -0.43
C ALA A 33 -5.75 -1.58 -1.62
N GLN A 34 -6.18 -2.47 -2.53
CA GLN A 34 -5.46 -2.72 -3.78
C GLN A 34 -5.37 -1.46 -4.65
N ALA A 35 -6.47 -0.70 -4.75
CA ALA A 35 -6.51 0.56 -5.49
C ALA A 35 -5.55 1.60 -4.88
N TYR A 36 -5.55 1.74 -3.55
CA TYR A 36 -4.63 2.65 -2.85
C TYR A 36 -3.16 2.31 -3.11
N ILE A 37 -2.79 1.03 -3.08
CA ILE A 37 -1.41 0.62 -3.39
C ILE A 37 -1.05 0.97 -4.84
N LYS A 38 -1.96 0.74 -5.79
CA LYS A 38 -1.76 1.12 -7.21
C LYS A 38 -1.62 2.63 -7.39
N GLU A 39 -2.32 3.42 -6.57
CA GLU A 39 -2.24 4.88 -6.60
C GLU A 39 -0.87 5.38 -6.14
N ILE A 40 -0.33 4.81 -5.06
CA ILE A 40 1.06 5.04 -4.64
C ILE A 40 2.05 4.66 -5.74
N GLU A 41 1.87 3.50 -6.39
CA GLU A 41 2.71 3.08 -7.52
C GLU A 41 2.66 4.07 -8.68
N ARG A 42 1.48 4.60 -9.00
CA ARG A 42 1.27 5.59 -10.05
C ARG A 42 1.97 6.90 -9.71
N MET A 43 1.76 7.43 -8.51
CA MET A 43 2.33 8.70 -8.05
C MET A 43 3.86 8.67 -8.03
N LEU A 44 4.44 7.56 -7.59
CA LEU A 44 5.89 7.42 -7.44
C LEU A 44 6.57 6.82 -8.68
N ASN A 45 5.79 6.36 -9.66
CA ASN A 45 6.27 5.63 -10.84
C ASN A 45 7.19 4.44 -10.51
N VAL A 46 6.86 3.70 -9.44
CA VAL A 46 7.59 2.51 -9.00
C VAL A 46 6.63 1.40 -8.58
N LYS A 47 7.09 0.15 -8.56
CA LYS A 47 6.28 -0.99 -8.10
C LYS A 47 6.49 -1.27 -6.62
N VAL A 48 5.40 -1.46 -5.89
CA VAL A 48 5.41 -1.93 -4.51
C VAL A 48 5.60 -3.44 -4.52
N ARG A 49 6.81 -3.89 -4.18
CA ARG A 49 7.19 -5.30 -4.22
C ARG A 49 6.88 -6.08 -2.94
N ILE A 50 6.86 -5.39 -1.79
CA ILE A 50 6.68 -5.99 -0.47
C ILE A 50 5.57 -5.23 0.27
N ILE A 51 4.59 -5.96 0.80
CA ILE A 51 3.52 -5.40 1.64
C ILE A 51 3.45 -6.24 2.91
N SER A 52 3.69 -5.64 4.07
CA SER A 52 3.44 -6.29 5.35
C SER A 52 1.94 -6.24 5.65
N SER A 53 1.34 -7.39 5.89
CA SER A 53 -0.08 -7.53 6.21
C SER A 53 -0.31 -7.92 7.68
N GLY A 54 0.74 -8.01 8.49
CA GLY A 54 0.60 -8.40 9.89
C GLY A 54 1.91 -8.43 10.67
N GLN A 55 1.87 -9.04 11.85
CA GLN A 55 2.99 -9.07 12.80
C GLN A 55 3.91 -10.27 12.58
N LYS A 56 3.38 -11.37 12.02
CA LYS A 56 4.17 -12.59 11.82
C LYS A 56 5.04 -12.45 10.57
N ARG A 57 6.16 -13.19 10.57
CA ARG A 57 7.11 -13.19 9.44
C ARG A 57 6.48 -13.64 8.12
N ASP A 58 5.48 -14.50 8.17
CA ASP A 58 4.78 -15.04 7.01
C ASP A 58 3.53 -14.23 6.63
N GLU A 59 3.23 -13.14 7.34
CA GLU A 59 2.16 -12.18 7.02
C GLU A 59 2.74 -11.08 6.11
N LEU A 60 3.28 -11.52 4.97
CA LEU A 60 3.98 -10.70 3.99
C LEU A 60 3.50 -11.06 2.59
N ILE A 61 3.19 -10.05 1.77
CA ILE A 61 2.85 -10.22 0.36
C ILE A 61 4.07 -9.82 -0.48
N MET A 62 4.55 -10.76 -1.29
CA MET A 62 5.65 -10.57 -2.22
C MET A 62 5.10 -10.49 -3.65
N ARG A 63 5.43 -9.43 -4.39
CA ARG A 63 4.92 -9.17 -5.76
C ARG A 63 6.06 -9.21 -6.78
N GLY A 64 6.21 -10.35 -7.46
CA GLY A 64 7.28 -10.58 -8.46
C GLY A 64 8.63 -10.90 -7.83
N GLU A 65 9.66 -11.04 -8.67
CA GLU A 65 11.02 -11.35 -8.22
C GLU A 65 11.69 -10.12 -7.59
N ILE A 66 12.41 -10.36 -6.48
CA ILE A 66 13.15 -9.34 -5.72
C ILE A 66 14.67 -9.48 -5.93
N PHE A 67 15.12 -10.59 -6.50
CA PHE A 67 16.51 -10.92 -6.76
C PHE A 67 16.64 -11.53 -8.15
#